data_AF-A0A7J4NPI2-F1
#
_entry.id   AF-A0A7J4NPI2-F1
#
_cell.length_a   1.000
_cell.length_b   1.000
_cell.length_c   1.000
_cell.angle_alpha   90.00
_cell.angle_beta   90.00
_cell.angle_gamma   90.00
#
_symmetry.space_group_name_H-M   'P 1'
#
loop_
_entity.id
_entity.type
_entity.pdbx_description
1 polymer ?
#
loop_
_entity_poly.entity_id
_entity_poly.type
_entity_poly.pdbx_seq_one_letter_code
_entity_poly.pdbx_strand_id
1 'polypeptide(L)'
;MGDRHRAQAEKFLRNSEKDENKRIQCLNWAEQSSRQSVLYDFTNDENWRLLIQIKVLIGDKPGIHAVIEDLFLILGRDPERLRTLQEVDLLDHGVDLVNAAFEVDPLDPELWYHNVASDEGRFEEFSERIKRLDLRDPRTNIVFGRRIERLYTAGRHDEFIPLARRIVAQRPQNHEAWIGLGRLHERREEYDEAWLCYDQAQTHFPSRPVRDEYRERMDARLDGERKSWKIPDISTREIFLTRMESLATPESSNQIALEIEDDDTEVSEVGESEQDRLKRMLDEGEIQAALFLARRLVTSGEEWAQAYYDSAMEQLQ
;
A
#
# COMPACT_ATOMS: atom_id res chain seq x y z
N MET A 1 11.33 -3.91 19.85
CA MET A 1 10.55 -4.78 20.77
C MET A 1 10.35 -6.17 20.19
N GLY A 2 10.15 -6.34 18.88
CA GLY A 2 10.04 -7.65 18.20
C GLY A 2 11.15 -8.64 18.56
N ASP A 3 12.42 -8.27 18.39
CA ASP A 3 13.58 -9.14 18.71
C ASP A 3 13.59 -9.64 20.16
N ARG A 4 13.17 -8.79 21.10
CA ARG A 4 13.09 -9.16 22.53
C ARG A 4 12.05 -10.25 22.75
N HIS A 5 10.88 -10.11 22.13
CA HIS A 5 9.82 -11.10 22.20
C HIS A 5 10.22 -12.40 21.48
N ARG A 6 10.91 -12.31 20.33
CA ARG A 6 11.45 -13.48 19.62
C ARG A 6 12.45 -14.26 20.50
N ALA A 7 13.44 -13.57 21.07
CA ALA A 7 14.42 -14.19 21.96
C ALA A 7 13.77 -14.85 23.20
N GLN A 8 12.68 -14.26 23.72
CA GLN A 8 11.91 -14.83 24.81
C GLN A 8 11.17 -16.11 24.37
N ALA A 9 10.57 -16.11 23.18
CA ALA A 9 9.91 -17.27 22.59
C ALA A 9 10.90 -18.41 22.37
N GLU A 10 12.07 -18.14 21.77
CA GLU A 10 13.14 -19.13 21.56
C GLU A 10 13.65 -19.72 22.89
N LYS A 11 13.70 -18.93 23.96
CA LYS A 11 14.08 -19.41 25.30
C LYS A 11 13.04 -20.39 25.84
N PHE A 12 11.75 -20.09 25.71
CA PHE A 12 10.69 -20.99 26.14
C PHE A 12 10.62 -22.26 25.29
N LEU A 13 10.82 -22.15 23.98
CA LEU A 13 10.91 -23.28 23.07
C LEU A 13 12.06 -24.21 23.46
N ARG A 14 13.28 -23.69 23.66
CA ARG A 14 14.42 -24.50 24.15
C ARG A 14 14.19 -25.14 25.52
N ASN A 15 13.34 -24.57 26.37
CA ASN A 15 13.00 -25.16 27.66
C ASN A 15 11.97 -26.29 27.51
N SER A 16 11.06 -26.21 26.54
CA SER A 16 10.07 -27.26 26.29
C SER A 16 10.73 -28.56 25.80
N GLU A 17 11.85 -28.44 25.08
CA GLU A 17 12.67 -29.57 24.64
C GLU A 17 13.48 -30.25 25.77
N LYS A 18 13.68 -29.57 26.90
CA LYS A 18 14.51 -30.06 28.02
C LYS A 18 13.73 -30.72 29.14
N ASP A 19 12.48 -30.30 29.37
CA ASP A 19 11.65 -30.76 30.48
C ASP A 19 10.27 -31.18 29.97
N GLU A 20 10.09 -32.48 29.73
CA GLU A 20 8.86 -33.05 29.19
C GLU A 20 7.64 -32.73 30.08
N ASN A 21 7.83 -32.66 31.40
CA ASN A 21 6.74 -32.37 32.34
C ASN A 21 6.22 -30.93 32.22
N LYS A 22 7.05 -30.00 31.74
CA LYS A 22 6.69 -28.59 31.53
C LYS A 22 6.52 -28.24 30.06
N ARG A 23 6.67 -29.21 29.15
CA ARG A 23 6.69 -28.99 27.71
C ARG A 23 5.48 -28.18 27.22
N ILE A 24 4.27 -28.59 27.59
CA ILE A 24 3.02 -27.91 27.19
C ILE A 24 3.00 -26.46 27.71
N GLN A 25 3.37 -26.25 28.97
CA GLN A 25 3.39 -24.91 29.57
C GLN A 25 4.43 -24.00 28.88
N CYS A 26 5.62 -24.54 28.62
CA CYS A 26 6.68 -23.82 27.92
C CYS A 26 6.28 -23.49 26.47
N LEU A 27 5.65 -24.42 25.75
CA LEU A 27 5.17 -24.18 24.39
C LEU A 27 4.09 -23.08 24.36
N ASN A 28 3.16 -23.06 25.32
CA ASN A 28 2.16 -22.00 25.41
C ASN A 28 2.78 -20.61 25.65
N TRP A 29 3.81 -20.52 26.52
CA TRP A 29 4.54 -19.26 26.71
C TRP A 29 5.39 -18.86 25.50
N ALA A 30 5.95 -19.84 24.79
CA ALA A 30 6.67 -19.61 23.54
C ALA A 30 5.72 -19.04 22.48
N GLU A 31 4.53 -19.63 22.32
CA GLU A 31 3.50 -19.19 21.38
C GLU A 31 3.08 -17.75 21.65
N GLN A 32 2.73 -17.43 22.90
CA GLN A 32 2.35 -16.07 23.30
C GLN A 32 3.45 -15.06 22.98
N SER A 33 4.71 -15.40 23.28
CA SER A 33 5.86 -14.54 23.01
C SER A 33 6.12 -14.38 21.52
N SER A 34 5.99 -15.44 20.72
CA SER A 34 6.18 -15.40 19.26
C SER A 34 5.08 -14.62 18.54
N ARG A 35 3.84 -14.66 19.03
CA ARG A 35 2.77 -13.78 18.53
C ARG A 35 3.08 -12.32 18.76
N GLN A 36 3.63 -11.99 19.93
CA GLN A 36 4.06 -10.63 20.23
C GLN A 36 5.23 -10.20 19.34
N SER A 37 6.18 -11.10 19.01
CA SER A 37 7.28 -10.73 18.11
C SER A 37 6.78 -10.35 16.72
N VAL A 38 5.84 -11.12 16.15
CA VAL A 38 5.18 -10.77 14.88
C VAL A 38 4.39 -9.46 15.00
N LEU A 39 3.61 -9.28 16.08
CA LEU A 39 2.83 -8.05 16.29
C LEU A 39 3.72 -6.79 16.30
N TYR A 40 4.87 -6.85 16.98
CA TYR A 40 5.79 -5.73 17.09
C TYR A 40 6.68 -5.53 15.88
N ASP A 41 6.96 -6.59 15.12
CA ASP A 41 7.78 -6.55 13.92
C ASP A 41 7.39 -7.68 12.95
N PHE A 42 6.31 -7.46 12.22
CA PHE A 42 5.84 -8.38 11.19
C PHE A 42 6.71 -8.32 9.92
N THR A 43 7.67 -7.39 9.84
CA THR A 43 8.53 -7.21 8.66
C THR A 43 9.77 -8.09 8.69
N ASN A 44 10.03 -8.76 9.80
CA ASN A 44 11.10 -9.72 9.97
C ASN A 44 10.53 -11.15 9.84
N ASP A 45 10.95 -11.88 8.81
CA ASP A 45 10.44 -13.21 8.48
C ASP A 45 10.76 -14.26 9.55
N GLU A 46 11.86 -14.12 10.29
CA GLU A 46 12.20 -15.00 11.42
C GLU A 46 11.11 -15.00 12.51
N ASN A 47 10.39 -13.90 12.70
CA ASN A 47 9.29 -13.85 13.65
C ASN A 47 8.14 -14.77 13.22
N TRP A 48 7.86 -14.82 11.92
CA TRP A 48 6.85 -15.70 11.33
C TRP A 48 7.29 -17.16 11.33
N ARG A 49 8.55 -17.44 10.97
CA ARG A 49 9.15 -18.79 10.98
C ARG A 49 9.10 -19.41 12.37
N LEU A 50 9.42 -18.63 13.41
CA LEU A 50 9.33 -19.11 14.79
C LEU A 50 7.88 -19.38 15.21
N LEU A 51 6.96 -18.47 14.87
CA LEU A 51 5.54 -18.64 15.21
C LEU A 51 4.94 -19.90 14.56
N ILE A 52 5.17 -20.12 13.26
CA ILE A 52 4.65 -21.29 12.55
C ILE A 52 5.25 -22.60 13.10
N GLN A 53 6.54 -22.60 13.43
CA GLN A 53 7.20 -23.75 14.06
C GLN A 53 6.56 -24.10 15.41
N ILE A 54 6.32 -23.10 16.27
CA ILE A 54 5.71 -23.33 17.58
C ILE A 54 4.26 -23.81 17.43
N LYS A 55 3.49 -23.25 16.49
CA LYS A 55 2.11 -23.67 16.21
C LYS A 55 2.03 -25.14 15.78
N VAL A 56 2.94 -25.59 14.91
CA VAL A 56 3.07 -27.00 14.51
C VAL A 56 3.38 -27.89 15.71
N LEU A 57 4.33 -27.49 16.57
CA LEU A 57 4.68 -28.26 17.77
C LEU A 57 3.54 -28.39 18.79
N ILE A 58 2.64 -27.41 18.84
CA ILE A 58 1.44 -27.44 19.69
C ILE A 58 0.32 -28.28 19.04
N GLY A 59 0.37 -28.50 17.73
CA GLY A 59 -0.72 -29.14 16.98
C GLY A 59 -1.89 -28.19 16.68
N ASP A 60 -1.67 -26.87 16.69
CA ASP A 60 -2.71 -25.85 16.52
C ASP A 60 -3.02 -25.61 15.03
N LYS A 61 -3.73 -26.54 14.40
CA LYS A 61 -4.11 -26.45 12.96
C LYS A 61 -4.85 -25.15 12.61
N PRO A 62 -5.86 -24.68 13.36
CA PRO A 62 -6.50 -23.39 13.09
C PRO A 62 -5.53 -22.22 13.19
N GLY A 63 -4.62 -22.23 14.17
CA GLY A 63 -3.60 -21.20 14.31
C GLY A 63 -2.58 -21.18 13.17
N ILE A 64 -2.18 -22.34 12.64
CA ILE A 64 -1.32 -22.44 11.46
C ILE A 64 -1.99 -21.80 10.25
N HIS A 65 -3.26 -22.13 10.01
CA HIS A 65 -4.05 -21.52 8.94
C HIS A 65 -4.08 -19.99 9.08
N ALA A 66 -4.41 -19.49 10.27
CA ALA A 66 -4.48 -18.04 10.53
C ALA A 66 -3.13 -17.33 10.29
N VAL A 67 -2.01 -17.97 10.62
CA VAL A 67 -0.67 -17.40 10.37
C VAL A 67 -0.37 -17.32 8.87
N ILE A 68 -0.69 -18.37 8.11
CA ILE A 68 -0.48 -18.40 6.66
C ILE A 68 -1.38 -17.36 5.97
N GLU A 69 -2.63 -17.28 6.40
CA GLU A 69 -3.61 -16.33 5.88
C GLU A 69 -3.18 -14.88 6.11
N ASP A 70 -2.77 -14.56 7.34
CA ASP A 70 -2.29 -13.21 7.68
C ASP A 70 -1.00 -12.85 6.91
N LEU A 71 -0.08 -13.81 6.75
CA LEU A 71 1.12 -13.60 5.93
C LEU A 71 0.76 -13.32 4.46
N PHE A 72 -0.16 -14.10 3.88
CA PHE A 72 -0.53 -13.95 2.47
C PHE A 72 -1.25 -12.64 2.23
N LEU A 73 -2.09 -12.19 3.16
CA LEU A 73 -2.71 -10.87 3.14
C LEU A 73 -1.65 -9.75 3.11
N ILE A 74 -0.64 -9.83 3.99
CA ILE A 74 0.47 -8.85 4.05
C ILE A 74 1.32 -8.85 2.78
N LEU A 75 1.50 -10.02 2.14
CA LEU A 75 2.20 -10.16 0.86
C LEU A 75 1.31 -9.81 -0.35
N GLY A 76 0.05 -9.42 -0.11
CA GLY A 76 -0.89 -9.03 -1.15
C GLY A 76 -1.39 -10.17 -2.02
N ARG A 77 -1.34 -11.40 -1.53
CA ARG A 77 -1.81 -12.59 -2.24
C ARG A 77 -3.31 -12.74 -2.01
N ASP A 78 -4.00 -13.21 -3.04
CA ASP A 78 -5.45 -13.43 -3.03
C ASP A 78 -5.86 -14.44 -1.93
N PRO A 79 -6.75 -14.07 -1.00
CA PRO A 79 -7.28 -14.97 0.02
C PRO A 79 -7.96 -16.22 -0.55
N GLU A 80 -8.52 -16.17 -1.76
CA GLU A 80 -9.15 -17.33 -2.40
C GLU A 80 -8.14 -18.45 -2.69
N ARG A 81 -6.87 -18.11 -2.92
CA ARG A 81 -5.80 -19.10 -3.07
C ARG A 81 -5.56 -19.88 -1.78
N LEU A 82 -5.87 -19.30 -0.61
CA LEU A 82 -5.78 -20.01 0.67
C LEU A 82 -6.88 -21.07 0.83
N ARG A 83 -8.05 -20.89 0.20
CA ARG A 83 -9.11 -21.93 0.22
C ARG A 83 -8.64 -23.23 -0.43
N THR A 84 -7.70 -23.15 -1.37
CA THR A 84 -7.06 -24.32 -2.00
C THR A 84 -6.22 -25.12 -1.00
N LEU A 85 -5.80 -24.51 0.13
CA LEU A 85 -5.06 -25.18 1.19
C LEU A 85 -5.95 -26.00 2.14
N GLN A 86 -7.29 -25.99 1.98
CA GLN A 86 -8.20 -26.77 2.84
C GLN A 86 -7.92 -28.28 2.78
N GLU A 87 -7.43 -28.77 1.65
CA GLU A 87 -7.08 -30.19 1.45
C GLU A 87 -5.65 -30.53 1.88
N VAL A 88 -4.83 -29.52 2.21
CA VAL A 88 -3.43 -29.71 2.62
C VAL A 88 -3.36 -29.97 4.12
N ASP A 89 -2.57 -30.97 4.53
CA ASP A 89 -2.24 -31.11 5.95
C ASP A 89 -1.22 -30.04 6.37
N LEU A 90 -1.76 -28.95 6.91
CA LEU A 90 -0.99 -27.81 7.39
C LEU A 90 -0.11 -28.14 8.61
N LEU A 91 -0.37 -29.22 9.34
CA LEU A 91 0.54 -29.65 10.42
C LEU A 91 1.87 -30.16 9.85
N ASP A 92 1.81 -30.88 8.74
CA ASP A 92 2.99 -31.44 8.09
C ASP A 92 3.70 -30.41 7.20
N HIS A 93 2.95 -29.56 6.51
CA HIS A 93 3.49 -28.69 5.45
C HIS A 93 3.50 -27.19 5.81
N GLY A 94 2.95 -26.78 6.96
CA GLY A 94 2.78 -25.36 7.28
C GLY A 94 4.10 -24.59 7.35
N VAL A 95 5.13 -25.20 7.94
CA VAL A 95 6.49 -24.62 8.00
C VAL A 95 7.08 -24.47 6.61
N ASP A 96 6.99 -25.52 5.78
CA ASP A 96 7.54 -25.51 4.42
C ASP A 96 6.83 -24.48 3.54
N LEU A 97 5.51 -24.33 3.67
CA LEU A 97 4.73 -23.34 2.94
C LEU A 97 5.17 -21.90 3.28
N VAL A 98 5.33 -21.59 4.56
CA VAL A 98 5.80 -20.27 5.01
C VAL A 98 7.24 -20.02 4.53
N ASN A 99 8.11 -21.02 4.64
CA ASN A 99 9.49 -20.91 4.18
C ASN A 99 9.57 -20.66 2.67
N ALA A 100 8.85 -21.44 1.88
CA ALA A 100 8.75 -21.27 0.43
C ALA A 100 8.16 -19.91 0.05
N ALA A 101 7.18 -19.41 0.81
CA ALA A 101 6.61 -18.08 0.58
C ALA A 101 7.68 -16.98 0.69
N PHE A 102 8.54 -17.05 1.72
CA PHE A 102 9.64 -16.09 1.90
C PHE A 102 10.82 -16.28 0.95
N GLU A 103 11.08 -17.49 0.46
CA GLU A 103 12.07 -17.73 -0.59
C GLU A 103 11.68 -17.04 -1.90
N VAL A 104 10.39 -17.15 -2.26
CA VAL A 104 9.85 -16.55 -3.49
C VAL A 104 9.62 -15.05 -3.34
N ASP A 105 9.14 -14.60 -2.17
CA ASP A 105 8.68 -13.23 -1.95
C ASP A 105 9.10 -12.72 -0.56
N PRO A 106 10.39 -12.39 -0.36
CA PRO A 106 10.92 -11.98 0.94
C PRO A 106 10.25 -10.71 1.49
N LEU A 107 10.12 -10.63 2.83
CA LEU A 107 9.71 -9.39 3.51
C LEU A 107 10.83 -8.35 3.58
N ASP A 108 12.08 -8.81 3.64
CA ASP A 108 13.24 -7.93 3.58
C ASP A 108 13.34 -7.28 2.19
N PRO A 109 13.40 -5.94 2.10
CA PRO A 109 13.38 -5.24 0.82
C PRO A 109 14.64 -5.49 -0.02
N GLU A 110 15.80 -5.77 0.59
CA GLU A 110 17.03 -6.05 -0.15
C GLU A 110 16.97 -7.43 -0.79
N LEU A 111 16.58 -8.45 -0.01
CA LEU A 111 16.36 -9.79 -0.53
C LEU A 111 15.26 -9.80 -1.60
N TRP A 112 14.16 -9.08 -1.37
CA TRP A 112 13.10 -8.92 -2.37
C TRP A 112 13.63 -8.28 -3.66
N TYR A 113 14.47 -7.25 -3.57
CA TYR A 113 15.02 -6.61 -4.75
C TYR A 113 15.84 -7.58 -5.60
N HIS A 114 16.67 -8.41 -4.98
CA HIS A 114 17.47 -9.41 -5.67
C HIS A 114 16.64 -10.58 -6.22
N ASN A 115 15.63 -11.05 -5.48
CA ASN A 115 14.88 -12.27 -5.83
C ASN A 115 13.67 -12.02 -6.72
N VAL A 116 13.06 -10.83 -6.62
CA VAL A 116 11.81 -10.48 -7.32
C VAL A 116 12.07 -9.34 -8.28
N ALA A 117 12.59 -8.21 -7.80
CA ALA A 117 12.67 -7.02 -8.64
C ALA A 117 13.66 -7.18 -9.80
N SER A 118 14.76 -7.90 -9.59
CA SER A 118 15.82 -8.09 -10.60
C SER A 118 15.44 -9.11 -11.69
N ASP A 119 14.29 -9.77 -11.57
CA ASP A 119 13.75 -10.70 -12.57
C ASP A 119 12.50 -10.08 -13.22
N GLU A 120 12.51 -9.93 -14.55
CA GLU A 120 11.44 -9.22 -15.28
C GLU A 120 10.06 -9.87 -15.10
N GLY A 121 9.99 -11.20 -15.13
CA GLY A 121 8.73 -11.93 -14.99
C GLY A 121 8.13 -11.79 -13.59
N ARG A 122 8.96 -11.97 -12.56
CA ARG A 122 8.54 -11.80 -11.16
C ARG A 122 8.20 -10.35 -10.84
N PHE A 123 8.91 -9.39 -11.42
CA PHE A 123 8.61 -7.98 -11.25
C PHE A 123 7.28 -7.59 -11.92
N GLU A 124 6.96 -8.16 -13.07
CA GLU A 124 5.66 -7.95 -13.72
C GLU A 124 4.53 -8.53 -12.84
N GLU A 125 4.69 -9.74 -12.28
CA GLU A 125 3.73 -10.32 -11.34
C GLU A 125 3.52 -9.44 -10.09
N PHE A 126 4.59 -8.84 -9.56
CA PHE A 126 4.51 -7.87 -8.47
C PHE A 126 3.76 -6.60 -8.88
N SER A 127 4.05 -6.08 -10.07
CA SER A 127 3.42 -4.88 -10.63
C SER A 127 1.94 -5.07 -10.93
N GLU A 128 1.53 -6.27 -11.34
CA GLU A 128 0.11 -6.64 -11.43
C GLU A 128 -0.52 -6.79 -10.05
N ARG A 129 0.16 -7.41 -9.10
CA ARG A 129 -0.38 -7.62 -7.75
C ARG A 129 -0.73 -6.30 -7.06
N ILE A 130 0.18 -5.33 -7.09
CA ILE A 130 -0.07 -4.03 -6.45
C ILE A 130 -1.21 -3.26 -7.11
N LYS A 131 -1.48 -3.47 -8.41
CA LYS A 131 -2.64 -2.89 -9.14
C LYS A 131 -3.99 -3.42 -8.65
N ARG A 132 -4.02 -4.58 -7.99
CA ARG A 132 -5.27 -5.14 -7.41
C ARG A 132 -5.35 -4.97 -5.92
N LEU A 133 -4.26 -4.48 -5.31
CA LEU A 133 -4.11 -4.48 -3.88
C LEU A 133 -4.82 -3.30 -3.24
N ASP A 134 -5.57 -3.60 -2.19
CA ASP A 134 -6.10 -2.63 -1.27
C ASP A 134 -5.02 -2.24 -0.24
N LEU A 135 -4.43 -1.05 -0.40
CA LEU A 135 -3.37 -0.51 0.46
C LEU A 135 -3.91 0.12 1.76
N ARG A 136 -5.20 -0.05 2.09
CA ARG A 136 -5.77 0.39 3.36
C ARG A 136 -5.23 -0.41 4.55
N ASP A 137 -4.85 -1.69 4.39
CA ASP A 137 -4.12 -2.42 5.43
C ASP A 137 -2.75 -1.75 5.66
N PRO A 138 -2.48 -1.18 6.85
CA PRO A 138 -1.22 -0.49 7.14
C PRO A 138 0.01 -1.40 7.00
N ARG A 139 -0.12 -2.70 7.28
CA ARG A 139 0.98 -3.66 7.24
C ARG A 139 1.38 -3.96 5.81
N THR A 140 0.40 -4.24 4.95
CA THR A 140 0.62 -4.44 3.52
C THR A 140 1.22 -3.19 2.89
N ASN A 141 0.70 -2.01 3.23
CA ASN A 141 1.27 -0.74 2.78
C ASN A 141 2.73 -0.55 3.22
N ILE A 142 3.09 -0.93 4.45
CA ILE A 142 4.49 -0.87 4.91
C ILE A 142 5.39 -1.79 4.09
N VAL A 143 4.98 -3.03 3.81
CA VAL A 143 5.78 -3.98 3.03
C VAL A 143 5.99 -3.47 1.61
N PHE A 144 4.92 -3.11 0.90
CA PHE A 144 5.00 -2.62 -0.47
C PHE A 144 5.70 -1.26 -0.56
N GLY A 145 5.48 -0.37 0.40
CA GLY A 145 6.18 0.91 0.50
C GLY A 145 7.69 0.75 0.62
N ARG A 146 8.17 -0.18 1.45
CA ARG A 146 9.62 -0.48 1.57
C ARG A 146 10.20 -1.04 0.27
N ARG A 147 9.46 -1.89 -0.44
CA ARG A 147 9.87 -2.44 -1.75
C ARG A 147 10.01 -1.35 -2.80
N ILE A 148 9.04 -0.44 -2.86
CA ILE A 148 9.04 0.70 -3.79
C ILE A 148 10.16 1.68 -3.44
N GLU A 149 10.37 2.00 -2.16
CA GLU A 149 11.52 2.80 -1.72
C GLU A 149 12.85 2.14 -2.10
N ARG A 150 12.93 0.81 -2.08
CA ARG A 150 14.12 0.09 -2.54
C ARG A 150 14.36 0.24 -4.05
N LEU A 151 13.31 0.26 -4.87
CA LEU A 151 13.42 0.59 -6.31
C LEU A 151 13.97 2.00 -6.52
N TYR A 152 13.50 2.96 -5.72
CA TYR A 152 13.98 4.33 -5.75
C TYR A 152 15.47 4.43 -5.43
N THR A 153 15.92 3.82 -4.33
CA THR A 153 17.34 3.81 -3.96
C THR A 153 18.22 3.03 -4.95
N ALA A 154 17.64 2.09 -5.70
CA ALA A 154 18.30 1.41 -6.81
C ALA A 154 18.45 2.26 -8.08
N GLY A 155 17.80 3.43 -8.16
CA GLY A 155 17.75 4.26 -9.37
C GLY A 155 16.75 3.79 -10.42
N ARG A 156 15.88 2.81 -10.14
CA ARG A 156 14.83 2.32 -11.05
C ARG A 156 13.62 3.27 -11.07
N HIS A 157 13.87 4.53 -11.42
CA HIS A 157 12.89 5.60 -11.28
C HIS A 157 11.66 5.44 -12.18
N ASP A 158 11.82 4.90 -13.39
CA ASP A 158 10.70 4.72 -14.34
C ASP A 158 9.67 3.70 -13.84
N GLU A 159 10.10 2.71 -13.06
CA GLU A 159 9.23 1.73 -12.43
C GLU A 159 8.70 2.22 -11.09
N PHE A 160 9.52 2.95 -10.33
CA PHE A 160 9.11 3.56 -9.06
C PHE A 160 7.92 4.50 -9.23
N ILE A 161 7.95 5.42 -10.20
CA ILE A 161 6.95 6.49 -10.34
C ILE A 161 5.51 5.95 -10.44
N PRO A 162 5.16 5.03 -11.37
CA PRO A 162 3.79 4.53 -11.47
C PRO A 162 3.35 3.81 -10.19
N LEU A 163 4.24 3.08 -9.53
CA LEU A 163 3.97 2.36 -8.29
C LEU A 163 3.77 3.31 -7.10
N ALA A 164 4.63 4.32 -6.97
CA ALA A 164 4.55 5.35 -5.95
C ALA A 164 3.26 6.18 -6.09
N ARG A 165 2.88 6.54 -7.34
CA ARG A 165 1.61 7.22 -7.65
C ARG A 165 0.41 6.44 -7.12
N ARG A 166 0.40 5.12 -7.28
CA ARG A 166 -0.67 4.27 -6.74
C ARG A 166 -0.72 4.28 -5.22
N ILE A 167 0.42 4.21 -4.53
CA ILE A 167 0.46 4.32 -3.07
C ILE A 167 -0.12 5.65 -2.59
N VAL A 168 0.31 6.77 -3.19
CA VAL A 168 -0.13 8.09 -2.75
C VAL A 168 -1.57 8.41 -3.14
N ALA A 169 -2.11 7.75 -4.18
CA ALA A 169 -3.54 7.77 -4.51
C ALA A 169 -4.38 7.13 -3.40
N GLN A 170 -3.93 5.99 -2.87
CA GLN A 170 -4.62 5.27 -1.80
C GLN A 170 -4.42 5.92 -0.41
N ARG A 171 -3.42 6.81 -0.28
CA ARG A 171 -3.08 7.53 0.96
C ARG A 171 -2.82 9.01 0.69
N PRO A 172 -3.85 9.78 0.28
CA PRO A 172 -3.69 11.18 -0.10
C PRO A 172 -3.12 12.06 1.03
N GLN A 173 -3.30 11.67 2.30
CA GLN A 173 -2.80 12.38 3.48
C GLN A 173 -1.32 12.13 3.81
N ASN A 174 -0.66 11.16 3.14
CA ASN A 174 0.75 10.87 3.38
C ASN A 174 1.65 11.91 2.70
N HIS A 175 1.78 13.07 3.33
CA HIS A 175 2.56 14.20 2.81
C HIS A 175 4.05 13.85 2.58
N GLU A 176 4.64 12.95 3.36
CA GLU A 176 6.05 12.54 3.19
C GLU A 176 6.25 11.80 1.85
N ALA A 177 5.35 10.89 1.51
CA ALA A 177 5.39 10.17 0.23
C ALA A 177 5.20 11.12 -0.96
N TRP A 178 4.26 12.08 -0.85
CA TRP A 178 4.07 13.14 -1.84
C TRP A 178 5.31 14.03 -2.01
N ILE A 179 5.98 14.42 -0.91
CA ILE A 179 7.24 15.17 -0.96
C ILE A 179 8.33 14.36 -1.66
N GLY A 180 8.44 13.07 -1.36
CA GLY A 180 9.39 12.15 -1.99
C GLY A 180 9.19 12.09 -3.51
N LEU A 181 7.94 11.88 -3.95
CA LEU A 181 7.57 11.85 -5.36
C LEU A 181 7.83 13.20 -6.06
N GLY A 182 7.48 14.32 -5.40
CA GLY A 182 7.75 15.66 -5.92
C GLY A 182 9.25 15.92 -6.11
N ARG A 183 10.09 15.51 -5.15
CA ARG A 183 11.57 15.61 -5.26
C ARG A 183 12.12 14.78 -6.40
N LEU A 184 11.53 13.63 -6.69
CA LEU A 184 11.94 12.80 -7.82
C LEU A 184 11.61 13.48 -9.15
N HIS A 185 10.37 13.97 -9.31
CA HIS A 185 9.95 14.73 -10.48
C HIS A 185 10.83 15.98 -10.67
N GLU A 186 11.16 16.70 -9.60
CA GLU A 186 12.07 17.86 -9.64
C GLU A 186 13.46 17.47 -10.18
N ARG A 187 14.04 16.35 -9.74
CA ARG A 187 15.34 15.86 -10.25
C ARG A 187 15.29 15.39 -11.69
N ARG A 188 14.13 14.95 -12.17
CA ARG A 188 13.87 14.58 -13.57
C ARG A 188 13.50 15.77 -14.45
N GLU A 189 13.46 16.98 -13.88
CA GLU A 189 13.05 18.21 -14.57
C GLU A 189 11.58 18.18 -15.04
N GLU A 190 10.77 17.33 -14.41
CA GLU A 190 9.32 17.22 -14.60
C GLU A 190 8.61 18.20 -13.66
N TYR A 191 8.83 19.50 -13.88
CA TYR A 191 8.51 20.56 -12.93
C TYR A 191 7.02 20.69 -12.58
N ASP A 192 6.13 20.45 -13.55
CA ASP A 192 4.69 20.58 -13.33
C ASP A 192 4.16 19.46 -12.41
N GLU A 193 4.64 18.23 -12.60
CA GLU A 193 4.34 17.08 -11.74
C GLU A 193 4.94 17.28 -10.33
N ALA A 194 6.14 17.86 -10.23
CA ALA A 194 6.75 18.21 -8.95
C ALA A 194 5.88 19.23 -8.18
N TRP A 195 5.44 20.31 -8.84
CA TRP A 195 4.54 21.30 -8.27
C TRP A 195 3.26 20.65 -7.73
N LEU A 196 2.61 19.81 -8.53
CA LEU A 196 1.35 19.15 -8.17
C LEU A 196 1.52 18.22 -6.96
N CYS A 197 2.64 17.49 -6.88
CA CYS A 197 2.97 16.68 -5.72
C CYS A 197 3.18 17.52 -4.45
N TYR A 198 3.91 18.64 -4.55
CA TYR A 198 4.11 19.54 -3.40
C TYR A 198 2.82 20.27 -2.99
N ASP A 199 1.98 20.63 -3.96
CA ASP A 199 0.65 21.21 -3.70
C ASP A 199 -0.22 20.23 -2.93
N GLN A 200 -0.28 18.96 -3.35
CA GLN A 200 -0.97 17.91 -2.62
C GLN A 200 -0.39 17.72 -1.21
N ALA A 201 0.94 17.64 -1.05
CA ALA A 201 1.58 17.50 0.25
C ALA A 201 1.25 18.66 1.21
N GLN A 202 1.34 19.90 0.73
CA GLN A 202 1.08 21.09 1.55
C GLN A 202 -0.40 21.25 1.89
N THR A 203 -1.33 20.79 1.04
CA THR A 203 -2.76 20.74 1.37
C THR A 203 -3.02 19.86 2.59
N HIS A 204 -2.36 18.71 2.69
CA HIS A 204 -2.53 17.75 3.80
C HIS A 204 -1.64 18.04 5.01
N PHE A 205 -0.57 18.82 4.83
CA PHE A 205 0.32 19.24 5.91
C PHE A 205 0.70 20.71 5.81
N PRO A 206 -0.23 21.64 6.13
CA PRO A 206 -0.04 23.08 5.90
C PRO A 206 1.06 23.73 6.73
N SER A 207 1.50 23.09 7.81
CA SER A 207 2.58 23.58 8.67
C SER A 207 3.96 23.55 8.00
N ARG A 208 4.11 22.81 6.88
CA ARG A 208 5.35 22.75 6.11
C ARG A 208 5.12 23.35 4.71
N PRO A 209 5.74 24.48 4.38
CA PRO A 209 5.47 25.22 3.14
C PRO A 209 6.22 24.64 1.93
N VAL A 210 6.17 23.32 1.71
CA VAL A 210 7.00 22.62 0.71
C VAL A 210 6.77 23.06 -0.73
N ARG A 211 5.55 23.47 -1.09
CA ARG A 211 5.21 24.01 -2.41
C ARG A 211 5.80 25.40 -2.59
N ASP A 212 5.72 26.22 -1.54
CA ASP A 212 6.25 27.59 -1.58
C ASP A 212 7.79 27.55 -1.61
N GLU A 213 8.42 26.65 -0.84
CA GLU A 213 9.87 26.35 -0.92
C GLU A 213 10.28 25.87 -2.33
N TYR A 214 9.46 25.05 -2.99
CA TYR A 214 9.73 24.60 -4.36
C TYR A 214 9.65 25.76 -5.36
N ARG A 215 8.65 26.64 -5.20
CA ARG A 215 8.54 27.86 -6.00
C ARG A 215 9.80 28.72 -5.92
N GLU A 216 10.29 28.97 -4.71
CA GLU A 216 11.50 29.75 -4.49
C GLU A 216 12.72 29.11 -5.17
N ARG A 217 12.86 27.77 -5.11
CA ARG A 217 13.93 27.05 -5.82
C ARG A 217 13.82 27.21 -7.34
N MET A 218 12.62 27.13 -7.89
CA MET A 218 12.39 27.30 -9.33
C MET A 218 12.68 28.73 -9.79
N ASP A 219 12.26 29.73 -9.01
CA ASP A 219 12.54 31.13 -9.29
C ASP A 219 14.07 31.41 -9.24
N ALA A 220 14.76 30.87 -8.23
CA ALA A 220 16.22 31.01 -8.10
C ALA A 220 17.02 30.27 -9.19
N ARG A 221 16.56 29.09 -9.62
CA ARG A 221 17.23 28.29 -10.68
C ARG A 221 17.17 28.97 -12.05
N LEU A 222 16.11 29.74 -12.30
CA LEU A 222 15.84 30.37 -13.59
C LEU A 222 16.24 31.85 -13.62
N ASP A 223 16.84 32.35 -12.55
CA ASP A 223 17.39 33.70 -12.46
C ASP A 223 18.65 33.79 -13.36
N GLY A 224 18.46 34.20 -14.61
CA GLY A 224 19.50 34.28 -15.64
C GLY A 224 19.10 33.72 -17.02
N GLU A 225 18.06 32.88 -17.08
CA GLU A 225 17.50 32.38 -18.35
C GLU A 225 16.22 33.15 -18.73
N ARG A 226 16.00 33.41 -20.03
CA ARG A 226 14.87 34.23 -20.52
C ARG A 226 13.47 33.62 -20.30
N LYS A 227 13.34 32.47 -19.65
CA LYS A 227 12.06 31.80 -19.40
C LYS A 227 11.92 31.43 -17.92
N SER A 228 11.13 32.23 -17.21
CA SER A 228 10.62 31.89 -15.88
C SER A 228 9.61 30.73 -16.02
N TRP A 229 9.79 29.69 -15.21
CA TRP A 229 8.83 28.59 -15.08
C TRP A 229 7.51 29.14 -14.54
N LYS A 230 6.40 28.55 -14.99
CA LYS A 230 5.05 28.98 -14.62
C LYS A 230 4.35 27.87 -13.88
N ILE A 231 3.53 28.27 -12.91
CA ILE A 231 2.61 27.38 -12.22
C ILE A 231 1.73 26.65 -13.27
N PRO A 232 1.52 25.33 -13.15
CA PRO A 232 0.66 24.57 -14.04
C PRO A 232 -0.75 25.16 -14.12
N ASP A 233 -1.32 25.14 -15.31
CA ASP A 233 -2.68 25.64 -15.53
C ASP A 233 -3.75 24.70 -14.95
N ILE A 234 -5.00 25.17 -15.00
CA ILE A 234 -6.16 24.42 -14.50
C ILE A 234 -6.29 23.06 -15.21
N SER A 235 -6.13 23.00 -16.53
CA SER A 235 -6.20 21.75 -17.29
C SER A 235 -5.14 20.73 -16.86
N THR A 236 -3.92 21.17 -16.57
CA THR A 236 -2.85 20.27 -16.10
C THR A 236 -3.18 19.71 -14.72
N ARG A 237 -3.76 20.54 -13.83
CA ARG A 237 -4.23 20.08 -12.52
C ARG A 237 -5.40 19.10 -12.64
N GLU A 238 -6.34 19.34 -13.55
CA GLU A 238 -7.46 18.42 -13.81
C GLU A 238 -6.97 17.06 -14.29
N ILE A 239 -6.05 17.01 -15.27
CA ILE A 239 -5.46 15.76 -15.77
C ILE A 239 -4.78 14.98 -14.63
N PHE A 240 -4.03 15.68 -13.78
CA PHE A 240 -3.40 15.06 -12.61
C PHE A 240 -4.44 14.50 -11.65
N LEU A 241 -5.46 15.26 -11.28
CA LEU A 241 -6.50 14.82 -10.34
C LEU A 241 -7.34 13.67 -10.90
N THR A 242 -7.67 13.68 -12.20
CA THR A 242 -8.34 12.55 -12.86
C THR A 242 -7.49 11.27 -12.82
N ARG A 243 -6.17 11.40 -13.04
CA ARG A 243 -5.27 10.25 -12.91
C ARG A 243 -5.24 9.72 -11.47
N MET A 244 -5.18 10.62 -10.49
CA MET A 244 -5.15 10.25 -9.07
C MET A 244 -6.47 9.62 -8.60
N GLU A 245 -7.60 10.15 -9.07
CA GLU A 245 -8.94 9.58 -8.89
C GLU A 245 -8.98 8.14 -9.40
N SER A 246 -8.59 7.92 -10.67
CA SER A 246 -8.55 6.57 -11.26
C SER A 246 -7.66 5.58 -10.51
N LEU A 247 -6.52 6.04 -9.99
CA LEU A 247 -5.61 5.20 -9.18
C LEU A 247 -6.14 4.92 -7.76
N ALA A 248 -7.01 5.79 -7.26
CA ALA A 248 -7.65 5.65 -5.95
C ALA A 248 -8.90 4.75 -6.03
N THR A 249 -9.57 4.67 -7.18
CA THR A 249 -10.74 3.82 -7.39
C THR A 249 -10.35 2.33 -7.33
N PRO A 250 -11.04 1.51 -6.51
CA PRO A 250 -10.85 0.06 -6.49
C PRO A 250 -11.16 -0.59 -7.85
N GLU A 251 -10.42 -1.65 -8.23
CA GLU A 251 -10.68 -2.36 -9.49
C GLU A 251 -12.07 -3.03 -9.53
N SER A 252 -12.61 -3.47 -8.38
CA SER A 252 -13.96 -4.02 -8.28
C SER A 252 -15.03 -3.05 -8.80
N SER A 253 -14.81 -1.75 -8.58
CA SER A 253 -15.75 -0.70 -8.97
C SER A 253 -15.67 -0.40 -10.46
N ASN A 254 -14.51 -0.62 -11.09
CA ASN A 254 -14.34 -0.55 -12.54
C ASN A 254 -14.96 -1.76 -13.28
N GLN A 255 -14.99 -2.94 -12.65
CA GLN A 255 -15.64 -4.13 -13.23
C GLN A 255 -17.17 -4.02 -13.25
N ILE A 256 -17.77 -3.47 -12.19
CA ILE A 256 -19.21 -3.20 -12.14
C ILE A 256 -19.64 -2.25 -13.26
N ALA A 257 -18.82 -1.23 -13.57
CA ALA A 257 -19.11 -0.31 -14.67
C ALA A 257 -19.10 -0.99 -16.06
N LEU A 258 -18.25 -2.00 -16.26
CA LEU A 258 -18.16 -2.76 -17.51
C LEU A 258 -19.23 -3.85 -17.62
N GLU A 259 -19.62 -4.48 -16.52
CA GLU A 259 -20.69 -5.51 -16.51
C GLU A 259 -22.09 -4.91 -16.75
N ILE A 260 -22.31 -3.65 -16.38
CA ILE A 260 -23.56 -2.93 -16.66
C ILE A 260 -23.69 -2.59 -18.16
N GLU A 261 -22.58 -2.49 -18.91
CA GLU A 261 -22.60 -2.26 -20.36
C GLU A 261 -22.94 -3.52 -21.18
N ASP A 262 -22.75 -4.73 -20.63
CA ASP A 262 -22.94 -6.02 -21.33
C ASP A 262 -24.35 -6.63 -21.16
N ASP A 263 -25.19 -6.11 -20.25
CA ASP A 263 -26.58 -6.55 -20.10
C ASP A 263 -27.50 -5.66 -20.97
N ASP A 264 -27.94 -6.21 -22.10
CA ASP A 264 -28.85 -5.66 -23.14
C ASP A 264 -30.26 -5.30 -22.57
N THR A 265 -30.30 -4.54 -21.49
CA THR A 265 -31.46 -3.77 -21.04
C THR A 265 -31.24 -2.33 -21.48
N GLU A 266 -32.20 -1.78 -22.22
CA GLU A 266 -32.31 -0.34 -22.49
C GLU A 266 -32.43 0.42 -21.16
N VAL A 267 -31.31 0.60 -20.45
CA VAL A 267 -31.18 1.59 -19.39
C VAL A 267 -30.89 2.89 -20.11
N SER A 268 -31.81 3.84 -20.02
CA SER A 268 -31.57 5.18 -20.54
C SER A 268 -30.23 5.69 -20.01
N GLU A 269 -29.31 6.06 -20.90
CA GLU A 269 -28.12 6.87 -20.60
C GLU A 269 -28.57 8.21 -19.97
N VAL A 270 -28.95 8.19 -18.70
CA VAL A 270 -28.92 9.38 -17.86
C VAL A 270 -27.54 9.29 -17.22
N GLY A 271 -26.56 9.95 -17.83
CA GLY A 271 -25.22 10.05 -17.26
C GLY A 271 -25.33 10.45 -15.79
N GLU A 272 -24.81 9.61 -14.90
CA GLU A 272 -24.76 9.86 -13.47
C GLU A 272 -24.19 11.27 -13.25
N SER A 273 -24.91 12.13 -12.52
CA SER A 273 -24.38 13.47 -12.24
C SER A 273 -23.12 13.34 -11.37
N GLU A 274 -22.12 14.20 -11.56
CA GLU A 274 -20.89 14.17 -10.73
C GLU A 274 -21.19 14.31 -9.23
N GLN A 275 -22.32 14.97 -8.89
CA GLN A 275 -22.78 15.07 -7.51
C GLN A 275 -23.29 13.73 -6.97
N ASP A 276 -24.03 12.97 -7.77
CA ASP A 276 -24.52 11.65 -7.36
C ASP A 276 -23.37 10.63 -7.33
N ARG A 277 -22.43 10.73 -8.26
CA ARG A 277 -21.18 9.95 -8.26
C ARG A 277 -20.39 10.19 -6.97
N LEU A 278 -20.22 11.44 -6.55
CA LEU A 278 -19.55 11.77 -5.28
C LEU A 278 -20.26 11.18 -4.06
N LYS A 279 -21.60 11.26 -3.99
CA LYS A 279 -22.38 10.65 -2.91
C LYS A 279 -22.15 9.14 -2.85
N ARG A 280 -22.29 8.48 -4.00
CA ARG A 280 -22.11 7.03 -4.12
C ARG A 280 -20.72 6.60 -3.66
N MET A 281 -19.66 7.28 -4.13
CA MET A 281 -18.28 6.98 -3.74
C MET A 281 -18.07 7.15 -2.22
N LEU A 282 -18.65 8.18 -1.60
CA LEU A 282 -18.58 8.36 -0.14
C LEU A 282 -19.36 7.27 0.61
N ASP A 283 -20.56 6.90 0.14
CA ASP A 283 -21.40 5.86 0.73
C ASP A 283 -20.75 4.47 0.63
N GLU A 284 -20.05 4.19 -0.46
CA GLU A 284 -19.28 2.96 -0.70
C GLU A 284 -17.93 2.93 0.03
N GLY A 285 -17.53 4.03 0.68
CA GLY A 285 -16.26 4.15 1.40
C GLY A 285 -15.04 4.35 0.50
N GLU A 286 -15.22 4.78 -0.75
CA GLU A 286 -14.18 5.15 -1.71
C GLU A 286 -13.66 6.58 -1.47
N ILE A 287 -13.31 6.87 -0.21
CA ILE A 287 -13.05 8.22 0.28
C ILE A 287 -11.93 8.92 -0.49
N GLN A 288 -10.87 8.20 -0.83
CA GLN A 288 -9.72 8.74 -1.55
C GLN A 288 -10.07 9.15 -2.97
N ALA A 289 -10.84 8.32 -3.68
CA ALA A 289 -11.25 8.63 -5.04
C ALA A 289 -12.26 9.79 -5.04
N ALA A 290 -13.20 9.81 -4.09
CA ALA A 290 -14.12 10.92 -3.87
C ALA A 290 -13.37 12.24 -3.59
N LEU A 291 -12.31 12.19 -2.79
CA LEU A 291 -11.46 13.35 -2.50
C LEU A 291 -10.85 13.94 -3.78
N PHE A 292 -10.25 13.12 -4.64
CA PHE A 292 -9.64 13.60 -5.89
C PHE A 292 -10.69 14.15 -6.86
N LEU A 293 -11.84 13.48 -6.97
CA LEU A 293 -12.95 13.94 -7.78
C LEU A 293 -13.49 15.29 -7.28
N ALA A 294 -13.76 15.43 -5.99
CA ALA A 294 -14.24 16.67 -5.41
C ALA A 294 -13.22 17.81 -5.59
N ARG A 295 -11.93 17.54 -5.38
CA ARG A 295 -10.85 18.52 -5.62
C ARG A 295 -10.76 18.94 -7.09
N ARG A 296 -10.99 18.01 -8.04
CA ARG A 296 -11.03 18.29 -9.48
C ARG A 296 -12.15 19.27 -9.81
N LEU A 297 -13.35 19.00 -9.31
CA LEU A 297 -14.54 19.84 -9.52
C LEU A 297 -14.39 21.23 -8.88
N VAL A 298 -13.85 21.32 -7.67
CA VAL A 298 -13.53 22.61 -7.04
C VAL A 298 -12.51 23.38 -7.90
N THR A 299 -11.50 22.70 -8.44
CA THR A 299 -10.51 23.32 -9.34
C THR A 299 -11.13 23.87 -10.62
N SER A 300 -12.17 23.21 -11.16
CA SER A 300 -12.89 23.64 -12.36
C SER A 300 -13.93 24.73 -12.09
N GLY A 301 -14.13 25.15 -10.82
CA GLY A 301 -15.04 26.22 -10.43
C GLY A 301 -16.41 25.76 -9.90
N GLU A 302 -16.60 24.46 -9.70
CA GLU A 302 -17.85 23.89 -9.16
C GLU A 302 -17.89 24.02 -7.63
N GLU A 303 -18.32 25.17 -7.11
CA GLU A 303 -18.29 25.50 -5.67
C GLU A 303 -19.06 24.50 -4.80
N TRP A 304 -20.11 23.86 -5.34
CA TRP A 304 -20.90 22.86 -4.62
C TRP A 304 -20.09 21.62 -4.22
N ALA A 305 -19.00 21.32 -4.93
CA ALA A 305 -18.13 20.17 -4.66
C ALA A 305 -17.28 20.37 -3.39
N GLN A 306 -17.13 21.60 -2.90
CA GLN A 306 -16.35 21.91 -1.70
C GLN A 306 -16.86 21.15 -0.47
N ALA A 307 -18.18 21.05 -0.29
CA ALA A 307 -18.77 20.32 0.83
C ALA A 307 -18.42 18.82 0.81
N TYR A 308 -18.32 18.23 -0.39
CA TYR A 308 -17.91 16.83 -0.55
C TYR A 308 -16.41 16.65 -0.30
N TYR A 309 -15.60 17.62 -0.76
CA TYR A 309 -14.16 17.63 -0.48
C TYR A 309 -13.89 17.69 1.03
N ASP A 310 -14.55 18.60 1.74
CA ASP A 310 -14.39 18.76 3.19
C ASP A 310 -14.85 17.49 3.94
N SER A 311 -15.98 16.90 3.53
CA SER A 311 -16.45 15.63 4.09
C SER A 311 -15.45 14.48 3.87
N ALA A 312 -14.88 14.36 2.67
CA ALA A 312 -13.85 13.36 2.38
C ALA A 312 -12.58 13.59 3.22
N MET A 313 -12.18 14.85 3.42
CA MET A 313 -11.05 15.20 4.28
C MET A 313 -11.27 14.81 5.75
N GLU A 314 -12.47 15.01 6.28
CA GLU A 314 -12.83 14.62 7.65
C GLU A 314 -12.79 13.09 7.83
N GLN A 315 -13.24 12.33 6.84
CA GLN A 315 -13.23 10.86 6.88
C GLN A 315 -11.82 10.23 6.77
N LEU A 316 -10.81 11.01 6.34
CA LEU A 316 -9.42 10.56 6.21
C LEU A 316 -8.57 10.76 7.49
N GLN A 317 -9.10 11.46 8.51
CA GLN A 317 -8.43 11.78 9.78
C GLN A 317 -8.55 10.66 10.83
#